data_AF-A0A6I6EV41-F1
#
_entry.id   AF-A0A6I6EV41-F1
#
_cell.length_a   1.000
_cell.length_b   1.000
_cell.length_c   1.000
_cell.angle_alpha   90.00
_cell.angle_beta   90.00
_cell.angle_gamma   90.00
#
_symmetry.space_group_name_H-M   'P 1'
#
loop_
_entity.id
_entity.type
_entity.pdbx_description
1 polymer ?
#
loop_
_entity_poly.entity_id
_entity_poly.type
_entity_poly.pdbx_seq_one_letter_code
_entity_poly.pdbx_strand_id
1 'polypeptide(L)'
;MLSYRHSFHAGNHADVLKHTVQSLIISALNEKEKPYLYLDTHAGAGRYLLSGEHAERTGEYLEGIARIWQQDDLPEELAPYISVVKNYNPGGKLRYYPGSPLIARHLLREDDQLQLTELHSSDFPMLRNEFQKDTRARLARADGYQQLKSKLPPPSRRGLILIDPPYEMKSDYQAVVQGIQEGYKRFGTGIFALWYPVVLRQQIKRMFNELQATGIRRILQIELGVRPDSDRFGMTASGMIVINPPWKLEQQMKNVLPWLEKVLVPSGTGYHKVSWIVPE
;
A
#
# COMPACT_ATOMS: atom_id res chain seq x y z
N MET A 1 -17.69 -16.09 1.39
CA MET A 1 -16.68 -16.29 2.46
C MET A 1 -15.41 -15.67 1.90
N LEU A 2 -14.81 -14.69 2.57
CA LEU A 2 -13.53 -14.12 2.12
C LEU A 2 -12.47 -15.19 2.33
N SER A 3 -11.83 -15.66 1.26
CA SER A 3 -10.83 -16.74 1.35
C SER A 3 -9.40 -16.19 1.36
N TYR A 4 -9.20 -14.99 0.84
CA TYR A 4 -7.90 -14.35 0.81
C TYR A 4 -7.38 -14.07 2.23
N ARG A 5 -6.13 -14.48 2.50
CA ARG A 5 -5.39 -14.11 3.70
C ARG A 5 -4.05 -13.50 3.30
N HIS A 6 -3.82 -12.26 3.70
CA HIS A 6 -2.60 -11.55 3.33
C HIS A 6 -1.31 -12.19 3.90
N SER A 7 -1.42 -13.00 4.96
CA SER A 7 -0.28 -13.73 5.54
C SER A 7 0.47 -14.65 4.57
N PHE A 8 -0.16 -15.10 3.47
CA PHE A 8 0.52 -15.90 2.44
C PHE A 8 1.48 -15.07 1.58
N HIS A 9 1.30 -13.74 1.55
CA HIS A 9 1.98 -12.83 0.62
C HIS A 9 2.76 -11.74 1.35
N ALA A 10 2.64 -11.68 2.68
CA ALA A 10 3.19 -10.62 3.51
C ALA A 10 4.70 -10.46 3.27
N GLY A 11 5.11 -9.24 2.90
CA GLY A 11 6.51 -8.90 2.67
C GLY A 11 7.06 -9.31 1.31
N ASN A 12 6.22 -9.75 0.36
CA ASN A 12 6.64 -9.98 -1.02
C ASN A 12 7.03 -8.66 -1.75
N HIS A 13 7.40 -8.76 -3.02
CA HIS A 13 7.78 -7.59 -3.83
C HIS A 13 6.66 -6.53 -3.95
N ALA A 14 5.39 -6.94 -3.92
CA ALA A 14 4.26 -6.03 -4.05
C ALA A 14 4.07 -5.20 -2.78
N ASP A 15 4.20 -5.85 -1.62
CA ASP A 15 4.22 -5.19 -0.33
C ASP A 15 5.40 -4.22 -0.19
N VAL A 16 6.59 -4.60 -0.67
CA VAL A 16 7.75 -3.70 -0.70
C VAL A 16 7.44 -2.42 -1.47
N LEU A 17 6.87 -2.53 -2.67
CA LEU A 17 6.51 -1.35 -3.48
C LEU A 17 5.44 -0.51 -2.78
N LYS A 18 4.34 -1.15 -2.35
CA LYS A 18 3.19 -0.51 -1.70
C LYS A 18 3.62 0.28 -0.47
N HIS A 19 4.38 -0.36 0.41
CA HIS A 19 4.78 0.22 1.69
C HIS A 19 5.89 1.26 1.55
N THR A 20 6.76 1.15 0.54
CA THR A 20 7.69 2.23 0.16
C THR A 20 6.92 3.50 -0.23
N VAL A 21 5.95 3.37 -1.14
CA VAL A 21 5.12 4.51 -1.58
C VAL A 21 4.33 5.08 -0.42
N GLN A 22 3.72 4.23 0.41
CA GLN A 22 3.00 4.64 1.61
C GLN A 22 3.90 5.45 2.55
N SER A 23 5.10 4.95 2.87
CA SER A 23 6.01 5.63 3.80
C SER A 23 6.49 6.97 3.26
N LEU A 24 6.76 7.07 1.95
CA LEU A 24 7.17 8.33 1.33
C LEU A 24 6.06 9.37 1.36
N ILE A 25 4.80 8.98 1.12
CA ILE A 25 3.67 9.88 1.22
C ILE A 25 3.47 10.36 2.65
N ILE A 26 3.58 9.46 3.63
CA ILE A 26 3.48 9.80 5.06
C ILE A 26 4.58 10.79 5.45
N SER A 27 5.83 10.53 5.07
CA SER A 27 6.96 11.43 5.32
C SER A 27 6.72 12.82 4.72
N ALA A 28 6.19 12.91 3.49
CA ALA A 28 5.85 14.19 2.88
C ALA A 28 4.69 14.91 3.59
N LEU A 29 3.71 14.17 4.13
CA LEU A 29 2.64 14.76 4.94
C LEU A 29 3.15 15.28 6.29
N ASN A 30 4.16 14.64 6.87
CA ASN A 30 4.80 15.06 8.12
C ASN A 30 5.59 16.37 7.99
N GLU A 31 5.94 16.83 6.77
CA GLU A 31 6.64 18.11 6.54
C GLU A 31 5.81 19.34 6.99
N LYS A 32 4.49 19.20 7.18
CA LYS A 32 3.63 20.27 7.70
C LYS A 32 3.08 19.89 9.07
N GLU A 33 3.15 20.81 10.04
CA GLU A 33 2.70 20.60 11.42
C GLU A 33 1.21 20.24 11.53
N LYS A 34 0.35 20.78 10.67
CA LYS A 34 -1.10 20.50 10.71
C LYS A 34 -1.38 18.98 10.69
N PRO A 35 -2.28 18.44 11.52
CA PRO A 35 -2.55 17.01 11.54
C PRO A 35 -3.17 16.53 10.22
N TYR A 36 -3.14 15.22 9.98
CA TYR A 36 -3.82 14.59 8.85
C TYR A 36 -4.47 13.25 9.22
N LEU A 37 -5.38 12.79 8.37
CA LEU A 37 -5.99 11.46 8.48
C LEU A 37 -5.20 10.45 7.64
N TYR A 38 -4.83 9.33 8.22
CA TYR A 38 -4.53 8.10 7.50
C TYR A 38 -5.78 7.21 7.48
N LEU A 39 -6.35 6.96 6.30
CA LEU A 39 -7.49 6.07 6.10
C LEU A 39 -7.01 4.82 5.37
N ASP A 40 -7.20 3.65 5.98
CA ASP A 40 -6.92 2.35 5.40
C ASP A 40 -8.22 1.58 5.19
N THR A 41 -8.59 1.38 3.94
CA THR A 41 -9.87 0.73 3.60
C THR A 41 -9.83 -0.79 3.78
N HIS A 42 -8.66 -1.40 3.69
CA HIS A 42 -8.45 -2.86 3.69
C HIS A 42 -7.19 -3.18 4.50
N ALA A 43 -7.29 -2.96 5.82
CA ALA A 43 -6.14 -2.87 6.71
C ALA A 43 -5.45 -4.23 7.02
N GLY A 44 -6.09 -5.36 6.74
CA GLY A 44 -5.56 -6.67 7.08
C GLY A 44 -5.40 -6.86 8.60
N ALA A 45 -4.47 -7.74 8.99
CA ALA A 45 -4.25 -8.12 10.39
C ALA A 45 -3.32 -7.16 11.16
N GLY A 46 -2.71 -6.17 10.49
CA GLY A 46 -1.73 -5.25 11.07
C GLY A 46 -0.29 -5.77 11.04
N ARG A 47 0.01 -6.97 11.57
CA ARG A 47 1.31 -7.65 11.44
C ARG A 47 1.17 -9.10 11.02
N TYR A 48 2.23 -9.65 10.44
CA TYR A 48 2.28 -11.04 9.97
C TYR A 48 3.53 -11.76 10.48
N LEU A 49 3.36 -12.98 10.98
CA LEU A 49 4.47 -13.86 11.37
C LEU A 49 5.01 -14.57 10.13
N LEU A 50 6.29 -14.32 9.80
CA LEU A 50 6.95 -14.85 8.60
C LEU A 50 7.45 -16.29 8.77
N SER A 51 7.57 -16.77 10.01
CA SER A 51 7.81 -18.19 10.33
C SER A 51 6.49 -18.93 10.64
N GLY A 52 5.36 -18.41 10.17
CA GLY A 52 4.07 -19.07 10.30
C GLY A 52 3.81 -19.97 9.09
N GLU A 53 2.97 -21.00 9.27
CA GLU A 53 2.65 -22.00 8.24
C GLU A 53 2.26 -21.37 6.89
N HIS A 54 1.47 -20.29 6.90
CA HIS A 54 1.06 -19.59 5.68
C HIS A 54 2.24 -18.97 4.91
N ALA A 55 3.14 -18.30 5.61
CA ALA A 55 4.30 -17.63 5.01
C ALA A 55 5.36 -18.63 4.58
N GLU A 56 5.55 -19.72 5.33
CA GLU A 56 6.48 -20.80 4.98
C GLU A 56 6.00 -21.60 3.75
N ARG A 57 4.68 -21.70 3.54
CA ARG A 57 4.11 -22.40 2.39
C ARG A 57 4.44 -21.74 1.04
N THR A 58 4.56 -20.41 1.01
CA THR A 58 4.85 -19.66 -0.23
C THR A 58 6.27 -19.10 -0.26
N GLY A 59 6.81 -18.71 0.90
CA GLY A 59 8.14 -18.13 1.04
C GLY A 59 8.33 -16.76 0.36
N GLU A 60 7.26 -16.08 -0.08
CA GLU A 60 7.37 -14.90 -0.95
C GLU A 60 8.18 -13.75 -0.32
N TYR A 61 8.17 -13.63 1.01
CA TYR A 61 8.94 -12.61 1.73
C TYR A 61 10.46 -12.75 1.54
N LEU A 62 10.94 -13.97 1.24
CA LEU A 62 12.35 -14.26 0.94
C LEU A 62 12.81 -13.60 -0.37
N GLU A 63 11.87 -13.38 -1.29
CA GLU A 63 12.11 -12.69 -2.56
C GLU A 63 11.74 -11.21 -2.51
N GLY A 64 11.11 -10.77 -1.41
CA GLY A 64 10.73 -9.39 -1.15
C GLY A 64 11.60 -8.74 -0.08
N ILE A 65 11.00 -8.47 1.08
CA ILE A 65 11.60 -7.71 2.17
C ILE A 65 12.92 -8.29 2.67
N ALA A 66 13.10 -9.62 2.64
CA ALA A 66 14.32 -10.27 3.08
C ALA A 66 15.55 -9.84 2.26
N ARG A 67 15.36 -9.48 0.98
CA ARG A 67 16.44 -9.03 0.10
C ARG A 67 16.88 -7.59 0.33
N ILE A 68 16.06 -6.75 0.97
CA ILE A 68 16.32 -5.31 1.08
C ILE A 68 16.64 -4.83 2.50
N TRP A 69 16.06 -5.46 3.54
CA TRP A 69 15.99 -4.87 4.87
C TRP A 69 17.32 -4.76 5.64
N GLN A 70 18.36 -5.44 5.16
CA GLN A 70 19.72 -5.47 5.72
C GLN A 70 20.79 -5.06 4.69
N GLN A 71 20.39 -4.44 3.57
CA GLN A 71 21.37 -3.95 2.58
C GLN A 71 22.12 -2.74 3.14
N ASP A 72 23.44 -2.73 2.93
CA ASP A 72 24.32 -1.63 3.35
C ASP A 72 24.17 -0.41 2.42
N ASP A 73 23.85 -0.63 1.15
CA ASP A 73 23.66 0.40 0.12
C ASP A 73 22.19 0.83 -0.01
N LEU A 74 21.42 0.75 1.08
CA LEU A 74 19.99 1.08 1.09
C LEU A 74 19.76 2.55 0.68
N PRO A 75 19.00 2.83 -0.39
CA PRO A 75 18.62 4.20 -0.76
C PRO A 75 17.90 4.93 0.38
N GLU A 76 18.18 6.22 0.55
CA GLU A 76 17.63 7.04 1.63
C GLU A 76 16.08 7.07 1.60
N GLU A 77 15.49 7.02 0.41
CA GLU A 77 14.04 6.96 0.22
C GLU A 77 13.38 5.74 0.89
N LEU A 78 14.13 4.64 1.10
CA LEU A 78 13.62 3.44 1.79
C LEU A 78 13.76 3.51 3.31
N ALA A 79 14.54 4.45 3.84
CA ALA A 79 14.84 4.52 5.27
C ALA A 79 13.59 4.61 6.16
N PRO A 80 12.54 5.42 5.85
CA PRO A 80 11.32 5.48 6.65
C PRO A 80 10.57 4.14 6.71
N TYR A 81 10.56 3.37 5.63
CA TYR A 81 9.90 2.06 5.61
C TYR A 81 10.74 1.01 6.36
N ILE A 82 12.04 0.94 6.06
CA ILE A 82 12.93 -0.06 6.67
C ILE A 82 13.12 0.17 8.16
N SER A 83 13.08 1.42 8.65
CA SER A 83 13.11 1.71 10.09
C SER A 83 11.93 1.06 10.83
N VAL A 84 10.73 1.07 10.23
CA VAL A 84 9.57 0.35 10.80
C VAL A 84 9.83 -1.16 10.83
N VAL A 85 10.28 -1.73 9.71
CA VAL A 85 10.56 -3.18 9.64
C VAL A 85 11.60 -3.59 10.70
N LYS A 86 12.67 -2.82 10.88
CA LYS A 86 13.68 -3.04 11.92
C LYS A 86 13.11 -2.90 13.33
N ASN A 87 12.23 -1.92 13.57
CA ASN A 87 11.58 -1.73 14.87
C ASN A 87 10.74 -2.94 15.30
N TYR A 88 10.10 -3.66 14.37
CA TYR A 88 9.37 -4.89 14.67
C TYR A 88 10.26 -6.14 14.74
N ASN A 89 11.56 -6.01 14.46
CA ASN A 89 12.53 -7.10 14.44
C ASN A 89 13.86 -6.72 15.13
N PRO A 90 13.84 -6.28 16.41
CA PRO A 90 15.02 -5.73 17.09
C PRO A 90 16.16 -6.75 17.26
N GLY A 91 15.85 -8.06 17.22
CA GLY A 91 16.83 -9.14 17.36
C GLY A 91 17.62 -9.47 16.09
N GLY A 92 17.55 -8.64 15.04
CA GLY A 92 18.29 -8.85 13.79
C GLY A 92 17.82 -10.05 12.94
N LYS A 93 16.72 -10.69 13.33
CA LYS A 93 16.10 -11.80 12.58
C LYS A 93 14.72 -11.36 12.10
N LEU A 94 14.45 -11.58 10.80
CA LEU A 94 13.20 -11.22 10.17
C LEU A 94 12.11 -12.22 10.55
N ARG A 95 11.35 -11.90 11.61
CA ARG A 95 10.27 -12.75 12.14
C ARG A 95 8.90 -12.17 11.84
N TYR A 96 8.77 -10.85 11.87
CA TYR A 96 7.51 -10.16 11.69
C TYR A 96 7.57 -9.21 10.53
N TYR A 97 6.51 -9.17 9.74
CA TYR A 97 6.31 -8.14 8.73
C TYR A 97 5.21 -7.16 9.18
N PRO A 98 5.50 -5.86 9.30
CA PRO A 98 4.47 -4.86 9.58
C PRO A 98 3.67 -4.57 8.30
N GLY A 99 2.36 -4.76 8.35
CA GLY A 99 1.46 -4.30 7.28
C GLY A 99 1.24 -2.79 7.32
N SER A 100 0.50 -2.29 6.34
CA SER A 100 0.20 -0.86 6.17
C SER A 100 -0.31 -0.15 7.44
N PRO A 101 -1.12 -0.74 8.33
CA PRO A 101 -1.57 -0.03 9.52
C PRO A 101 -0.44 0.24 10.50
N LEU A 102 0.49 -0.72 10.67
CA LEU A 102 1.60 -0.57 11.62
C LEU A 102 2.72 0.32 11.08
N ILE A 103 2.87 0.38 9.75
CA ILE A 103 3.71 1.38 9.09
C ILE A 103 3.16 2.77 9.37
N ALA A 104 1.86 2.98 9.15
CA ALA A 104 1.22 4.24 9.49
C ALA A 104 1.35 4.56 10.98
N ARG A 105 1.05 3.61 11.87
CA ARG A 105 1.13 3.80 13.32
C ARG A 105 2.49 4.31 13.79
N HIS A 106 3.57 3.77 13.22
CA HIS A 106 4.95 4.11 13.60
C HIS A 106 5.36 5.48 13.04
N LEU A 107 4.92 5.83 11.83
CA LEU A 107 5.35 7.04 11.13
C LEU A 107 4.46 8.27 11.38
N LEU A 108 3.21 8.08 11.81
CA LEU A 108 2.30 9.17 12.17
C LEU A 108 2.70 9.82 13.50
N ARG A 109 2.44 11.12 13.63
CA ARG A 109 2.69 11.90 14.85
C ARG A 109 1.55 11.75 15.85
N GLU A 110 1.68 12.35 17.03
CA GLU A 110 0.71 12.23 18.12
C GLU A 110 -0.68 12.80 17.76
N ASP A 111 -0.72 13.88 16.97
CA ASP A 111 -1.96 14.57 16.59
C ASP A 111 -2.64 14.00 15.34
N ASP A 112 -1.93 13.15 14.58
CA ASP A 112 -2.48 12.52 13.37
C ASP A 112 -3.48 11.42 13.76
N GLN A 113 -4.44 11.12 12.89
CA GLN A 113 -5.51 10.15 13.17
C GLN A 113 -5.46 8.96 12.22
N LEU A 114 -5.84 7.78 12.71
CA LEU A 114 -5.96 6.56 11.90
C LEU A 114 -7.41 6.09 11.84
N GLN A 115 -7.88 5.77 10.64
CA GLN A 115 -9.13 5.05 10.44
C GLN A 115 -8.88 3.79 9.64
N LEU A 116 -9.07 2.64 10.27
CA LEU A 116 -8.66 1.33 9.75
C LEU A 116 -9.89 0.41 9.66
N THR A 117 -10.06 -0.23 8.51
CA THR A 117 -11.20 -1.13 8.29
C THR A 117 -10.73 -2.49 7.81
N GLU A 118 -11.26 -3.56 8.41
CA GLU A 118 -10.99 -4.93 8.01
C GLU A 118 -12.26 -5.77 8.16
N LEU A 119 -12.63 -6.52 7.12
CA LEU A 119 -13.90 -7.26 7.06
C LEU A 119 -13.74 -8.71 7.56
N HIS A 120 -12.57 -9.31 7.34
CA HIS A 120 -12.24 -10.70 7.66
C HIS A 120 -12.34 -10.96 9.17
N SER A 121 -13.11 -11.99 9.53
CA SER A 121 -13.47 -12.29 10.93
C SER A 121 -12.27 -12.66 11.80
N SER A 122 -11.22 -13.24 11.22
CA SER A 122 -10.01 -13.63 11.94
C SER A 122 -8.95 -12.53 12.00
N ASP A 123 -8.92 -11.63 11.01
CA ASP A 123 -7.88 -10.61 10.92
C ASP A 123 -8.27 -9.35 11.69
N PHE A 124 -9.56 -8.98 11.69
CA PHE A 124 -10.03 -7.81 12.44
C PHE A 124 -9.71 -7.88 13.96
N PRO A 125 -9.89 -9.00 14.69
CA PRO A 125 -9.46 -9.08 16.09
C PRO A 125 -7.96 -8.88 16.28
N MET A 126 -7.13 -9.38 15.35
CA MET A 126 -5.67 -9.19 15.38
C MET A 126 -5.32 -7.72 15.19
N LEU A 127 -5.90 -7.08 14.16
CA LEU A 127 -5.78 -5.65 13.91
C LEU A 127 -6.21 -4.84 15.15
N ARG A 128 -7.34 -5.19 15.76
CA ARG A 128 -7.81 -4.52 16.97
C ARG A 128 -6.83 -4.63 18.12
N ASN A 129 -6.19 -5.78 18.29
CA ASN A 129 -5.19 -5.99 19.33
C ASN A 129 -3.98 -5.06 19.17
N GLU A 130 -3.58 -4.77 17.94
CA GLU A 130 -2.46 -3.86 17.66
C GLU A 130 -2.72 -2.44 18.18
N PHE A 131 -3.95 -1.96 18.12
CA PHE A 131 -4.29 -0.55 18.36
C PHE A 131 -5.02 -0.29 19.68
N GLN A 132 -5.16 -1.27 20.57
CA GLN A 132 -5.93 -1.10 21.82
C GLN A 132 -5.47 0.07 22.69
N LYS A 133 -4.17 0.39 22.64
CA LYS A 133 -3.55 1.47 23.44
C LYS A 133 -3.27 2.74 22.64
N ASP A 134 -3.67 2.79 21.37
CA ASP A 134 -3.42 3.93 20.50
C ASP A 134 -4.70 4.74 20.32
N THR A 135 -4.81 5.86 21.04
CA THR A 135 -6.01 6.71 21.06
C THR A 135 -6.25 7.43 19.74
N ARG A 136 -5.25 7.50 18.86
CA ARG A 136 -5.33 8.06 17.51
C ARG A 136 -6.12 7.18 16.54
N ALA A 137 -6.26 5.90 16.86
CA ALA A 137 -6.83 4.92 15.94
C ALA A 137 -8.33 4.67 16.20
N ARG A 138 -9.09 4.58 15.11
CA ARG A 138 -10.48 4.11 15.10
C ARG A 138 -10.57 2.96 14.12
N LEU A 139 -11.11 1.83 14.60
CA LEU A 139 -11.19 0.60 13.85
C LEU A 139 -12.64 0.21 13.62
N ALA A 140 -12.95 -0.31 12.44
CA ALA A 140 -14.27 -0.81 12.10
C ALA A 140 -14.18 -2.17 11.40
N ARG A 141 -15.04 -3.11 11.81
CA ARG A 141 -15.28 -4.32 11.04
C ARG A 141 -16.42 -4.06 10.07
N ALA A 142 -16.10 -3.47 8.93
CA ALA A 142 -17.06 -2.96 7.97
C ALA A 142 -16.52 -3.08 6.53
N ASP A 143 -17.32 -2.65 5.57
CA ASP A 143 -16.87 -2.47 4.19
C ASP A 143 -15.95 -1.24 4.09
N GLY A 144 -14.75 -1.46 3.53
CA GLY A 144 -13.73 -0.45 3.30
C GLY A 144 -14.18 0.65 2.33
N TYR A 145 -14.89 0.30 1.27
CA TYR A 145 -15.36 1.27 0.28
C TYR A 145 -16.41 2.24 0.86
N GLN A 146 -17.21 1.79 1.83
CA GLN A 146 -18.14 2.66 2.54
C GLN A 146 -17.42 3.74 3.39
N GLN A 147 -16.17 3.51 3.78
CA GLN A 147 -15.40 4.51 4.52
C GLN A 147 -15.05 5.72 3.65
N LEU A 148 -14.88 5.54 2.34
CA LEU A 148 -14.63 6.62 1.39
C LEU A 148 -15.81 7.61 1.32
N LYS A 149 -17.03 7.15 1.64
CA LYS A 149 -18.22 8.01 1.75
C LYS A 149 -18.41 8.58 3.14
N SER A 150 -18.21 7.78 4.18
CA SER A 150 -18.60 8.13 5.55
C SER A 150 -17.52 8.90 6.32
N LYS A 151 -16.26 8.82 5.91
CA LYS A 151 -15.11 9.36 6.66
C LYS A 151 -14.41 10.52 5.96
N LEU A 152 -14.82 10.83 4.73
CA LEU A 152 -14.26 11.93 3.94
C LEU A 152 -15.30 13.05 3.75
N PRO A 153 -14.89 14.32 3.79
CA PRO A 153 -13.53 14.80 4.08
C PRO A 153 -13.19 14.73 5.58
N PRO A 154 -11.91 14.54 5.96
CA PRO A 154 -11.51 14.61 7.35
C PRO A 154 -11.60 16.05 7.88
N PRO A 155 -11.85 16.27 9.19
CA PRO A 155 -11.84 17.59 9.81
C PRO A 155 -10.52 18.35 9.59
N SER A 156 -9.40 17.64 9.56
CA SER A 156 -8.06 18.19 9.32
C SER A 156 -7.85 18.73 7.89
N ARG A 157 -8.73 18.36 6.94
CA ARG A 157 -8.61 18.67 5.49
C ARG A 157 -7.28 18.23 4.86
N ARG A 158 -6.58 17.29 5.50
CA ARG A 158 -5.37 16.63 5.01
C ARG A 158 -5.52 15.13 5.20
N GLY A 159 -5.05 14.33 4.27
CA GLY A 159 -5.02 12.89 4.48
C GLY A 159 -4.43 12.07 3.35
N LEU A 160 -3.99 10.87 3.73
CA LEU A 160 -3.65 9.76 2.86
C LEU A 160 -4.75 8.71 2.99
N ILE A 161 -5.31 8.30 1.86
CA ILE A 161 -6.31 7.26 1.73
C ILE A 161 -5.67 6.09 0.99
N LEU A 162 -5.37 5.00 1.71
CA LEU A 162 -4.89 3.75 1.13
C LEU A 162 -6.05 2.83 0.76
N ILE A 163 -6.05 2.40 -0.50
CA ILE A 163 -7.02 1.48 -1.08
C ILE A 163 -6.26 0.26 -1.58
N ASP A 164 -6.42 -0.86 -0.88
CA ASP A 164 -5.62 -2.08 -1.08
C ASP A 164 -6.51 -3.35 -0.97
N PRO A 165 -7.52 -3.49 -1.84
CA PRO A 165 -8.39 -4.66 -1.79
C PRO A 165 -7.64 -5.92 -2.25
N PRO A 166 -8.13 -7.11 -1.88
CA PRO A 166 -7.48 -8.38 -2.27
C PRO A 166 -7.61 -8.71 -3.77
N TYR A 167 -8.54 -8.06 -4.49
CA TYR A 167 -8.92 -8.42 -5.87
C TYR A 167 -9.38 -9.88 -6.03
N GLU A 168 -9.98 -10.44 -4.97
CA GLU A 168 -10.56 -11.79 -4.99
C GLU A 168 -11.81 -11.82 -5.90
N MET A 169 -12.54 -10.70 -5.96
CA MET A 169 -13.69 -10.55 -6.85
C MET A 169 -13.32 -9.70 -8.06
N LYS A 170 -13.73 -10.12 -9.26
CA LYS A 170 -13.52 -9.33 -10.49
C LYS A 170 -14.17 -7.93 -10.40
N SER A 171 -15.21 -7.79 -9.59
CA SER A 171 -15.88 -6.51 -9.32
C SER A 171 -15.00 -5.50 -8.59
N ASP A 172 -13.92 -5.95 -7.92
CA ASP A 172 -13.03 -5.06 -7.16
C ASP A 172 -12.37 -4.02 -8.07
N TYR A 173 -12.05 -4.39 -9.32
CA TYR A 173 -11.51 -3.47 -10.33
C TYR A 173 -12.46 -2.30 -10.63
N GLN A 174 -13.78 -2.52 -10.64
CA GLN A 174 -14.75 -1.42 -10.80
C GLN A 174 -15.00 -0.71 -9.46
N ALA A 175 -15.04 -1.45 -8.35
CA ALA A 175 -15.32 -0.92 -7.03
C ALA A 175 -14.27 0.11 -6.59
N VAL A 176 -12.99 -0.11 -6.90
CA VAL A 176 -11.92 0.86 -6.59
C VAL A 176 -12.11 2.18 -7.34
N VAL A 177 -12.51 2.15 -8.62
CA VAL A 177 -12.74 3.36 -9.40
C VAL A 177 -13.93 4.14 -8.84
N GLN A 178 -15.05 3.45 -8.59
CA GLN A 178 -16.25 4.07 -8.01
C GLN A 178 -15.98 4.63 -6.60
N GLY A 179 -15.25 3.88 -5.78
CA GLY A 179 -14.84 4.30 -4.44
C GLY A 179 -13.98 5.56 -4.47
N ILE A 180 -12.98 5.60 -5.36
CA ILE A 180 -12.13 6.78 -5.57
C ILE A 180 -12.97 7.97 -6.02
N GLN A 181 -13.87 7.79 -7.00
CA GLN A 181 -14.72 8.88 -7.49
C GLN A 181 -15.58 9.47 -6.38
N GLU A 182 -16.19 8.62 -5.55
CA GLU A 182 -17.00 9.05 -4.39
C GLU A 182 -16.18 9.75 -3.30
N GLY A 183 -14.98 9.23 -3.00
CA GLY A 183 -14.06 9.85 -2.05
C GLY A 183 -13.53 11.18 -2.54
N TYR A 184 -13.11 11.26 -3.80
CA TYR A 184 -12.58 12.46 -4.43
C TYR A 184 -13.64 13.57 -4.55
N LYS A 185 -14.90 13.22 -4.87
CA LYS A 185 -16.03 14.18 -4.86
C LYS A 185 -16.18 14.90 -3.51
N ARG A 186 -15.85 14.23 -2.40
CA ARG A 186 -15.93 14.77 -1.04
C ARG A 186 -14.64 15.43 -0.58
N PHE A 187 -13.50 14.90 -1.03
CA PHE A 187 -12.17 15.32 -0.60
C PHE A 187 -11.18 15.37 -1.77
N GLY A 188 -11.42 16.28 -2.71
CA GLY A 188 -10.64 16.41 -3.94
C GLY A 188 -9.17 16.81 -3.75
N THR A 189 -8.79 17.27 -2.55
CA THR A 189 -7.39 17.58 -2.18
C THR A 189 -6.69 16.45 -1.43
N GLY A 190 -7.39 15.35 -1.15
CA GLY A 190 -6.82 14.16 -0.51
C GLY A 190 -5.82 13.45 -1.42
N ILE A 191 -4.87 12.77 -0.80
CA ILE A 191 -3.94 11.86 -1.50
C ILE A 191 -4.57 10.48 -1.48
N PHE A 192 -4.94 9.94 -2.65
CA PHE A 192 -5.46 8.58 -2.76
C PHE A 192 -4.38 7.68 -3.33
N ALA A 193 -3.99 6.65 -2.60
CA ALA A 193 -3.03 5.65 -3.01
C ALA A 193 -3.75 4.31 -3.20
N LEU A 194 -3.85 3.85 -4.44
CA LEU A 194 -4.49 2.59 -4.81
C LEU A 194 -3.42 1.58 -5.21
N TRP A 195 -3.35 0.46 -4.50
CA TRP A 195 -2.56 -0.70 -4.93
C TRP A 195 -3.33 -1.51 -5.98
N TYR A 196 -2.64 -2.11 -6.95
CA TYR A 196 -3.24 -3.05 -7.89
C TYR A 196 -2.28 -4.17 -8.31
N PRO A 197 -2.78 -5.40 -8.52
CA PRO A 197 -2.00 -6.52 -9.05
C PRO A 197 -2.11 -6.61 -10.58
N VAL A 198 -1.01 -6.93 -11.26
CA VAL A 198 -1.01 -7.30 -12.67
C VAL A 198 -1.05 -8.83 -12.76
N VAL A 199 -2.27 -9.38 -12.80
CA VAL A 199 -2.54 -10.78 -13.16
C VAL A 199 -2.92 -10.86 -14.64
N LEU A 200 -3.84 -10.00 -15.09
CA LEU A 200 -4.15 -9.81 -16.50
C LEU A 200 -4.03 -8.33 -16.87
N ARG A 201 -3.08 -8.00 -17.74
CA ARG A 201 -2.81 -6.61 -18.15
C ARG A 201 -4.05 -5.88 -18.68
N GLN A 202 -4.95 -6.60 -19.36
CA GLN A 202 -6.17 -6.02 -19.91
C GLN A 202 -7.11 -5.46 -18.83
N GLN A 203 -7.17 -6.08 -17.64
CA GLN A 203 -7.98 -5.57 -16.51
C GLN A 203 -7.43 -4.23 -16.02
N ILE A 204 -6.11 -4.11 -15.93
CA ILE A 204 -5.44 -2.87 -15.51
C ILE A 204 -5.61 -1.76 -16.54
N LYS A 205 -5.45 -2.07 -17.83
CA LYS A 205 -5.74 -1.09 -18.91
C LYS A 205 -7.17 -0.57 -18.85
N ARG A 206 -8.15 -1.46 -18.59
CA ARG A 206 -9.55 -1.06 -18.42
C ARG A 206 -9.74 -0.18 -17.18
N MET A 207 -9.17 -0.55 -16.04
CA MET A 207 -9.23 0.24 -14.81
C MET A 207 -8.63 1.64 -15.00
N PHE A 208 -7.53 1.77 -15.74
CA PHE A 208 -6.94 3.08 -16.06
C PHE A 208 -7.85 3.93 -16.94
N ASN A 209 -8.47 3.34 -17.98
CA ASN A 209 -9.44 4.06 -18.81
C ASN A 209 -10.65 4.53 -17.99
N GLU A 210 -11.16 3.68 -17.09
CA GLU A 210 -12.27 4.02 -16.19
C GLU A 210 -11.87 5.14 -15.21
N LEU A 211 -10.64 5.13 -14.68
CA LEU A 211 -10.11 6.24 -13.86
C LEU A 211 -9.98 7.54 -14.66
N GLN A 212 -9.48 7.50 -15.89
CA GLN A 212 -9.40 8.67 -16.76
C GLN A 212 -10.79 9.26 -17.06
N ALA A 213 -11.78 8.40 -17.29
CA ALA A 213 -13.16 8.80 -17.55
C ALA A 213 -13.84 9.52 -16.36
N THR A 214 -13.29 9.41 -15.14
CA THR A 214 -13.81 10.18 -13.98
C THR A 214 -13.54 11.68 -14.09
N GLY A 215 -12.59 12.10 -14.94
CA GLY A 215 -12.14 13.49 -15.05
C GLY A 215 -11.16 13.94 -13.95
N ILE A 216 -10.77 13.05 -13.04
CA ILE A 216 -9.76 13.35 -12.01
C ILE A 216 -8.39 13.59 -12.66
N ARG A 217 -7.68 14.61 -12.19
CA ARG A 217 -6.35 15.02 -12.66
C ARG A 217 -5.26 14.55 -11.71
N ARG A 218 -4.00 14.73 -12.10
CA ARG A 218 -2.81 14.45 -11.25
C ARG A 218 -2.78 13.02 -10.74
N ILE A 219 -2.87 12.08 -11.67
CA ILE A 219 -2.87 10.63 -11.40
C ILE A 219 -1.51 10.06 -11.84
N LEU A 220 -0.67 9.73 -10.87
CA LEU A 220 0.64 9.10 -11.08
C LEU A 220 0.52 7.57 -11.01
N GLN A 221 1.11 6.87 -11.97
CA GLN A 221 1.32 5.42 -11.93
C GLN A 221 2.75 5.13 -11.52
N ILE A 222 2.90 4.22 -10.56
CA ILE A 222 4.16 3.59 -10.18
C ILE A 222 3.95 2.08 -10.31
N GLU A 223 4.81 1.37 -11.04
CA GLU A 223 4.68 -0.08 -11.25
C GLU A 223 6.04 -0.76 -11.16
N LEU A 224 6.08 -1.94 -10.55
CA LEU A 224 7.25 -2.82 -10.52
C LEU A 224 6.81 -4.22 -10.96
N GLY A 225 7.40 -4.70 -12.06
CA GLY A 225 7.26 -6.05 -12.55
C GLY A 225 8.44 -6.92 -12.20
N VAL A 226 8.18 -8.13 -11.73
CA VAL A 226 9.21 -9.17 -11.50
C VAL A 226 9.36 -10.10 -12.69
N ARG A 227 8.33 -10.14 -13.55
CA ARG A 227 8.28 -10.89 -14.81
C ARG A 227 7.54 -10.09 -15.88
N PRO A 228 7.75 -10.38 -17.16
CA PRO A 228 6.91 -9.87 -18.24
C PRO A 228 5.44 -10.28 -18.05
N ASP A 229 4.54 -9.50 -18.65
CA ASP A 229 3.12 -9.84 -18.71
C ASP A 229 2.90 -11.24 -19.30
N SER A 230 1.96 -11.98 -18.75
CA SER A 230 1.61 -13.33 -19.21
C SER A 230 0.12 -13.59 -19.00
N ASP A 231 -0.47 -14.43 -19.85
CA ASP A 231 -1.82 -14.97 -19.64
C ASP A 231 -1.82 -16.21 -18.72
N ARG A 232 -0.65 -16.61 -18.21
CA ARG A 232 -0.52 -17.70 -17.24
C ARG A 232 -0.99 -17.27 -15.86
N PHE A 233 -1.37 -18.25 -15.05
CA PHE A 233 -1.78 -18.01 -13.67
C PHE A 233 -0.64 -17.37 -12.85
N GLY A 234 -0.97 -16.35 -12.06
CA GLY A 234 -0.05 -15.68 -11.14
C GLY A 234 0.10 -14.19 -11.42
N MET A 235 0.53 -13.44 -10.41
CA MET A 235 0.84 -12.02 -10.53
C MET A 235 2.26 -11.85 -11.11
N THR A 236 2.41 -11.04 -12.16
CA THR A 236 3.72 -10.75 -12.79
C THR A 236 4.29 -9.41 -12.34
N ALA A 237 3.41 -8.49 -11.95
CA ALA A 237 3.76 -7.16 -11.47
C ALA A 237 2.71 -6.64 -10.49
N SER A 238 3.04 -5.55 -9.80
CA SER A 238 2.08 -4.79 -9.01
C SER A 238 2.38 -3.31 -9.14
N GLY A 239 1.41 -2.45 -8.85
CA GLY A 239 1.64 -1.03 -8.87
C GLY A 239 0.83 -0.25 -7.84
N MET A 240 1.21 1.02 -7.72
CA MET A 240 0.51 2.05 -6.97
C MET A 240 0.04 3.13 -7.95
N ILE A 241 -1.25 3.46 -7.90
CA ILE A 241 -1.79 4.67 -8.50
C ILE A 241 -1.92 5.70 -7.38
N VAL A 242 -1.35 6.89 -7.57
CA VAL A 242 -1.40 7.97 -6.58
C VAL A 242 -2.05 9.20 -7.21
N ILE A 243 -3.21 9.59 -6.66
CA ILE A 243 -3.93 10.81 -7.01
C ILE A 243 -3.46 11.92 -6.08
N ASN A 244 -3.20 13.10 -6.62
CA ASN A 244 -2.58 14.22 -5.90
C ASN A 244 -1.26 13.82 -5.21
N PRO A 245 -0.31 13.18 -5.93
CA PRO A 245 0.94 12.76 -5.31
C PRO A 245 1.69 13.96 -4.70
N PRO A 246 2.39 13.78 -3.57
CA PRO A 246 3.36 14.75 -3.10
C PRO A 246 4.38 15.05 -4.19
N TRP A 247 4.84 16.31 -4.27
CA TRP A 247 5.68 16.78 -5.37
C TRP A 247 7.00 16.02 -5.53
N LYS A 248 7.58 15.50 -4.43
CA LYS A 248 8.81 14.69 -4.44
C LYS A 248 8.59 13.25 -4.92
N LEU A 249 7.37 12.73 -4.85
CA LEU A 249 7.11 11.29 -4.98
C LEU A 249 7.56 10.74 -6.33
N GLU A 250 7.28 11.47 -7.43
CA GLU A 250 7.72 11.05 -8.76
C GLU A 250 9.25 10.89 -8.84
N GLN A 251 10.00 11.87 -8.34
CA GLN A 251 11.47 11.84 -8.38
C GLN A 251 12.03 10.77 -7.44
N GLN A 252 11.49 10.65 -6.22
CA GLN A 252 11.88 9.61 -5.27
C GLN A 252 11.68 8.20 -5.85
N MET A 253 10.55 7.97 -6.54
CA MET A 253 10.31 6.68 -7.19
C MET A 253 11.22 6.44 -8.39
N LYS A 254 11.53 7.47 -9.20
CA LYS A 254 12.54 7.34 -10.27
C LYS A 254 13.94 7.01 -9.75
N ASN A 255 14.29 7.50 -8.56
CA ASN A 255 15.58 7.19 -7.92
C ASN A 255 15.63 5.75 -7.41
N VAL A 256 14.59 5.31 -6.69
CA VAL A 256 14.64 4.05 -5.92
C VAL A 256 14.23 2.81 -6.71
N LEU A 257 13.38 2.94 -7.74
CA LEU A 257 12.89 1.79 -8.50
C LEU A 257 13.97 1.01 -9.25
N PRO A 258 14.97 1.64 -9.90
CA PRO A 258 16.06 0.88 -10.50
C PRO A 258 16.81 0.01 -9.49
N TRP A 259 17.00 0.51 -8.26
CA TRP A 259 17.63 -0.26 -7.19
C TRP A 259 16.72 -1.38 -6.69
N LEU A 260 15.44 -1.10 -6.46
CA LEU A 260 14.46 -2.12 -6.06
C LEU A 260 14.33 -3.23 -7.11
N GLU A 261 14.25 -2.90 -8.39
CA GLU A 261 14.21 -3.89 -9.47
C GLU A 261 15.44 -4.78 -9.45
N LYS A 262 16.64 -4.19 -9.37
CA LYS A 262 17.91 -4.94 -9.33
C LYS A 262 17.96 -5.91 -8.15
N VAL A 263 17.54 -5.48 -6.96
CA VAL A 263 17.63 -6.31 -5.74
C VAL A 263 16.51 -7.35 -5.67
N LEU A 264 15.29 -6.99 -6.07
CA LEU A 264 14.14 -7.88 -6.01
C LEU A 264 14.07 -8.85 -7.19
N VAL A 265 14.68 -8.51 -8.33
CA VAL A 265 14.61 -9.29 -9.58
C VAL A 265 16.01 -9.61 -10.10
N PRO A 266 16.78 -10.47 -9.41
CA PRO A 266 18.16 -10.80 -9.78
C PRO A 266 18.27 -11.50 -11.14
N SER A 267 17.19 -12.07 -11.65
CA SER A 267 17.11 -12.64 -13.00
C SER A 267 17.14 -11.60 -14.12
N GLY A 268 16.95 -10.31 -13.81
CA GLY A 268 16.91 -9.24 -14.82
C GLY A 268 15.68 -9.29 -15.73
N THR A 269 14.64 -10.05 -15.36
CA THR A 269 13.38 -10.18 -16.11
C THR A 269 12.36 -9.10 -15.77
N GLY A 270 12.71 -8.22 -14.83
CA GLY A 270 11.83 -7.21 -14.28
C GLY A 270 11.71 -5.98 -15.18
N TYR A 271 10.88 -5.06 -14.73
CA TYR A 271 10.84 -3.70 -15.23
C TYR A 271 10.24 -2.81 -14.14
N HIS A 272 10.49 -1.51 -14.23
CA HIS A 272 9.80 -0.52 -13.44
C HIS A 272 9.22 0.58 -14.31
N LYS A 273 8.20 1.27 -13.80
CA LYS A 273 7.54 2.37 -14.49
C LYS A 273 7.14 3.46 -13.51
N VAL A 274 7.43 4.72 -13.87
CA VAL A 274 6.86 5.92 -13.25
C VAL A 274 6.31 6.78 -14.36
N SER A 275 4.99 6.97 -14.41
CA SER A 275 4.35 7.72 -15.49
C SER A 275 3.03 8.32 -15.06
N TRP A 276 2.64 9.45 -15.65
CA TRP A 276 1.33 10.06 -15.42
C TRP A 276 0.25 9.36 -16.25
N ILE A 277 -0.80 8.87 -15.60
CA ILE A 277 -2.04 8.41 -16.25
C ILE A 277 -2.85 9.63 -16.70
N VAL A 278 -2.92 10.64 -15.84
CA VAL A 278 -3.51 11.96 -16.13
C VAL A 278 -2.58 13.02 -15.53
N PRO A 279 -2.00 13.92 -16.35
CA PRO A 279 -1.15 15.01 -15.84
C PRO A 279 -1.99 16.08 -15.10
N GLU A 280 -1.35 17.18 -14.70
CA GLU A 280 -2.02 18.37 -14.12
C GLU A 280 -3.15 18.87 -15.03
#